data_AF-A0A522SCZ6-F1
#
_entry.id   AF-A0A522SCZ6-F1
#
_cell.length_a   1.000
_cell.length_b   1.000
_cell.length_c   1.000
_cell.angle_alpha   90.00
_cell.angle_beta   90.00
_cell.angle_gamma   90.00
#
_symmetry.space_group_name_H-M   'P 1'
#
loop_
_entity.id
_entity.type
_entity.pdbx_description
1 polymer ?
#
loop_
_entity_poly.entity_id
_entity_poly.type
_entity_poly.pdbx_seq_one_letter_code
_entity_poly.pdbx_strand_id
1 'polypeptide(L)'
;MQVNAQEIRLFQPFKKGDRIVFEGNSITHGGHYHSYVWLYYMTHFPDRRIQIFNCGIGGDVAGDMYKRLSTDVFAKKPTVIFLTFGMNDAGYYEFLKPNAAELAAKNVTKSYNSYKEIEGRLKAYTQAKKVIMSSSPFDETAKLKSTVFPGKNEAMLRIDSFQEASAKKNGWGFIDLNRLMTAINEREQKTDSSFTLEGQGRIHPDDDGHLVMAYFILKAQGLVDKDVADIGIDAKNKKMDQSVNCHISQLTISPRVIRFNYLANSLPYPVDTMVRGWGEVKPESAALSVIPFMKEFDNEKLTVKGLPEGKYLLKMDGEKIGEWPAQALEEGINLAKQTKTPEYQQALAIMELNEERWEIEKRLRDYLWMEYSFLQDKGLLFKDNRAAIDSVISASKTNIFVRGNMGAYFAGHYKNVRQTWENEMNLLVNKIYAINKPITHLVELERIQ
;
A
#
# COMPACT_ATOMS: atom_id res chain seq x y z
N MET A 1 -12.80 17.77 -5.62
CA MET A 1 -12.90 18.60 -4.41
C MET A 1 -11.50 18.77 -3.84
N GLN A 2 -10.94 19.99 -3.88
CA GLN A 2 -9.74 20.33 -3.11
C GLN A 2 -10.18 20.48 -1.66
N VAL A 3 -9.86 19.49 -0.83
CA VAL A 3 -9.97 19.60 0.62
C VAL A 3 -8.59 19.98 1.12
N ASN A 4 -8.52 21.00 1.98
CA ASN A 4 -7.27 21.51 2.53
C ASN A 4 -6.47 20.37 3.22
N ALA A 5 -5.17 20.25 2.96
CA ALA A 5 -4.31 19.19 3.50
C ALA A 5 -4.25 19.19 5.05
N GLN A 6 -4.57 20.31 5.71
CA GLN A 6 -4.73 20.36 7.18
C GLN A 6 -6.07 19.78 7.68
N GLU A 7 -7.10 19.64 6.84
CA GLU A 7 -8.44 19.17 7.23
C GLU A 7 -8.63 17.64 7.15
N ILE A 8 -7.71 16.87 6.56
CA ILE A 8 -7.81 15.40 6.41
C ILE A 8 -6.74 14.64 7.21
N ARG A 9 -6.18 15.22 8.27
CA ARG A 9 -5.24 14.47 9.12
C ARG A 9 -5.99 13.63 10.15
N LEU A 10 -6.36 12.40 9.76
CA LEU A 10 -7.06 11.45 10.62
C LEU A 10 -6.12 10.78 11.63
N PHE A 11 -4.84 10.64 11.28
CA PHE A 11 -3.79 10.23 12.22
C PHE A 11 -2.40 10.77 11.82
N GLN A 12 -1.43 10.64 12.71
CA GLN A 12 -0.07 11.15 12.48
C GLN A 12 0.71 10.21 11.55
N PRO A 13 1.59 10.72 10.65
CA PRO A 13 2.56 9.89 9.94
C PRO A 13 3.40 9.06 10.89
N PHE A 14 3.92 7.95 10.39
CA PHE A 14 4.81 7.09 11.16
C PHE A 14 6.13 7.80 11.43
N LYS A 15 6.68 7.53 12.61
CA LYS A 15 7.97 8.07 13.07
C LYS A 15 9.02 6.97 13.10
N LYS A 16 10.29 7.38 13.11
CA LYS A 16 11.43 6.46 13.27
C LYS A 16 11.21 5.51 14.46
N GLY A 17 11.40 4.22 14.21
CA GLY A 17 11.22 3.15 15.18
C GLY A 17 9.78 2.63 15.31
N ASP A 18 8.81 3.18 14.59
CA ASP A 18 7.45 2.63 14.59
C ASP A 18 7.40 1.21 14.02
N ARG A 19 6.53 0.41 14.63
CA ARG A 19 6.22 -0.98 14.25
C ARG A 19 4.73 -1.03 13.93
N ILE A 20 4.40 -1.14 12.65
CA ILE A 20 3.04 -1.01 12.13
C ILE A 20 2.55 -2.39 11.73
N VAL A 21 1.45 -2.84 12.33
CA VAL A 21 0.79 -4.07 11.90
C VAL A 21 -0.46 -3.74 11.11
N PHE A 22 -0.63 -4.38 9.97
CA PHE A 22 -1.90 -4.43 9.22
C PHE A 22 -2.57 -5.78 9.47
N GLU A 23 -3.55 -5.79 10.38
CA GLU A 23 -4.40 -6.94 10.67
C GLU A 23 -5.58 -6.96 9.70
N GLY A 24 -5.78 -8.07 9.00
CA GLY A 24 -6.90 -8.20 8.08
C GLY A 24 -7.10 -9.60 7.52
N ASN A 25 -7.88 -9.68 6.45
CA ASN A 25 -8.26 -10.93 5.79
C ASN A 25 -7.41 -11.21 4.54
N SER A 26 -7.95 -11.92 3.53
CA SER A 26 -7.28 -12.20 2.25
C SER A 26 -6.77 -10.97 1.51
N ILE A 27 -7.50 -9.85 1.57
CA ILE A 27 -7.12 -8.57 0.92
C ILE A 27 -5.82 -8.03 1.54
N THR A 28 -5.58 -8.32 2.82
CA THR A 28 -4.32 -7.96 3.49
C THR A 28 -3.27 -9.04 3.32
N HIS A 29 -3.69 -10.32 3.38
CA HIS A 29 -2.82 -11.48 3.27
C HIS A 29 -2.02 -11.45 1.97
N GLY A 30 -2.71 -11.44 0.84
CA GLY A 30 -2.12 -11.52 -0.49
C GLY A 30 -2.03 -10.18 -1.22
N GLY A 31 -2.32 -9.06 -0.55
CA GLY A 31 -2.32 -7.74 -1.16
C GLY A 31 -1.06 -6.92 -0.87
N HIS A 32 -0.86 -5.87 -1.66
CA HIS A 32 0.34 -5.03 -1.62
C HIS A 32 0.17 -3.68 -0.91
N TYR A 33 -1.04 -3.26 -0.54
CA TYR A 33 -1.28 -1.90 -0.05
C TYR A 33 -0.39 -1.50 1.15
N HIS A 34 -0.08 -2.43 2.06
CA HIS A 34 0.82 -2.21 3.19
C HIS A 34 2.29 -2.13 2.75
N SER A 35 2.67 -2.88 1.72
CA SER A 35 3.98 -2.82 1.05
C SER A 35 4.18 -1.48 0.34
N TYR A 36 3.16 -0.99 -0.39
CA TYR A 36 3.17 0.31 -1.07
C TYR A 36 3.25 1.48 -0.07
N VAL A 37 2.53 1.39 1.06
CA VAL A 37 2.72 2.34 2.15
C VAL A 37 4.17 2.30 2.66
N TRP A 38 4.77 1.11 2.83
CA TRP A 38 6.17 1.04 3.27
C TRP A 38 7.13 1.63 2.24
N LEU A 39 6.93 1.33 0.96
CA LEU A 39 7.73 1.84 -0.15
C LEU A 39 7.76 3.37 -0.15
N TYR A 40 6.61 4.02 0.06
CA TYR A 40 6.54 5.48 0.22
C TYR A 40 7.44 5.98 1.36
N TYR A 41 7.40 5.33 2.53
CA TYR A 41 8.27 5.73 3.65
C TYR A 41 9.75 5.42 3.39
N MET A 42 10.06 4.35 2.65
CA MET A 42 11.42 4.00 2.28
C MET A 42 12.04 5.03 1.32
N THR A 43 11.25 5.63 0.42
CA THR A 43 11.75 6.61 -0.57
C THR A 43 11.63 8.05 -0.10
N HIS A 44 10.49 8.45 0.49
CA HIS A 44 10.22 9.84 0.89
C HIS A 44 10.75 10.20 2.27
N PHE A 45 11.05 9.21 3.13
CA PHE A 45 11.60 9.46 4.46
C PHE A 45 12.78 8.54 4.75
N PRO A 46 13.88 8.66 4.00
CA PRO A 46 14.98 7.70 4.07
C PRO A 46 15.61 7.61 5.46
N ASP A 47 15.55 8.66 6.28
CA ASP A 47 16.05 8.68 7.67
C ASP A 47 15.04 8.19 8.72
N ARG A 48 13.79 7.94 8.34
CA ARG A 48 12.72 7.43 9.22
C ARG A 48 12.56 5.93 9.02
N ARG A 49 13.50 5.18 9.56
CA ARG A 49 13.40 3.71 9.58
C ARG A 49 12.19 3.26 10.39
N ILE A 50 11.24 2.59 9.72
CA ILE A 50 10.04 1.95 10.30
C ILE A 50 10.03 0.46 9.97
N GLN A 51 9.08 -0.28 10.54
CA GLN A 51 8.81 -1.67 10.20
C GLN A 51 7.31 -1.86 10.00
N ILE A 52 6.92 -2.39 8.84
CA ILE A 52 5.53 -2.78 8.56
C ILE A 52 5.44 -4.31 8.57
N PHE A 53 4.34 -4.83 9.10
CA PHE A 53 4.05 -6.26 9.19
C PHE A 53 2.67 -6.56 8.61
N ASN A 54 2.63 -7.54 7.72
CA ASN A 54 1.42 -8.17 7.26
C ASN A 54 0.90 -9.16 8.32
N CYS A 55 -0.32 -8.92 8.81
CA CYS A 55 -1.08 -9.84 9.64
C CYS A 55 -2.42 -10.19 8.97
N GLY A 56 -2.44 -10.25 7.65
CA GLY A 56 -3.54 -10.80 6.89
C GLY A 56 -3.56 -12.33 6.93
N ILE A 57 -4.76 -12.91 7.07
CA ILE A 57 -5.01 -14.35 6.85
C ILE A 57 -6.23 -14.51 5.95
N GLY A 58 -6.09 -15.32 4.90
CA GLY A 58 -7.15 -15.57 3.93
C GLY A 58 -8.39 -16.18 4.57
N GLY A 59 -9.57 -15.62 4.28
CA GLY A 59 -10.85 -16.14 4.79
C GLY A 59 -11.24 -15.68 6.20
N ASP A 60 -10.36 -14.99 6.93
CA ASP A 60 -10.68 -14.53 8.28
C ASP A 60 -11.92 -13.63 8.32
N VAL A 61 -12.79 -13.90 9.29
CA VAL A 61 -13.78 -12.97 9.83
C VAL A 61 -13.26 -12.37 11.15
N ALA A 62 -13.93 -11.37 11.71
CA ALA A 62 -13.53 -10.75 12.98
C ALA A 62 -13.31 -11.77 14.13
N GLY A 63 -14.12 -12.83 14.17
CA GLY A 63 -13.97 -13.90 15.16
C GLY A 63 -12.66 -14.68 15.07
N ASP A 64 -12.11 -14.86 13.87
CA ASP A 64 -10.84 -15.57 13.67
C ASP A 64 -9.64 -14.67 13.96
N MET A 65 -9.71 -13.40 13.53
CA MET A 65 -8.74 -12.36 13.91
C MET A 65 -8.60 -12.25 15.43
N TYR A 66 -9.72 -12.29 16.17
CA TYR A 66 -9.73 -12.31 17.63
C TYR A 66 -8.88 -13.46 18.21
N LYS A 67 -9.03 -14.69 17.67
CA LYS A 67 -8.32 -15.87 18.17
C LYS A 67 -6.80 -15.74 18.05
N ARG A 68 -6.30 -15.10 16.99
CA ARG A 68 -4.86 -14.95 16.72
C ARG A 68 -4.26 -13.60 17.11
N LEU A 69 -5.07 -12.66 17.60
CA LEU A 69 -4.64 -11.29 17.94
C LEU A 69 -3.42 -11.26 18.87
N SER A 70 -3.35 -12.17 19.85
CA SER A 70 -2.23 -12.20 20.80
C SER A 70 -0.96 -12.82 20.21
N THR A 71 -1.08 -13.90 19.45
CA THR A 71 0.04 -14.69 18.94
C THR A 71 0.59 -14.18 17.61
N ASP A 72 -0.21 -13.45 16.84
CA ASP A 72 0.17 -12.93 15.53
C ASP A 72 0.37 -11.41 15.52
N VAL A 73 -0.56 -10.65 16.12
CA VAL A 73 -0.51 -9.17 16.10
C VAL A 73 0.32 -8.63 17.28
N PHE A 74 -0.09 -8.89 18.52
CA PHE A 74 0.58 -8.33 19.69
C PHE A 74 1.99 -8.90 19.90
N ALA A 75 2.24 -10.14 19.47
CA ALA A 75 3.57 -10.75 19.48
C ALA A 75 4.61 -9.93 18.69
N LYS A 76 4.17 -9.19 17.66
CA LYS A 76 5.02 -8.28 16.87
C LYS A 76 5.30 -6.96 17.59
N LYS A 77 4.78 -6.74 18.81
CA LYS A 77 4.97 -5.53 19.62
C LYS A 77 4.71 -4.24 18.81
N PRO A 78 3.52 -4.09 18.20
CA PRO A 78 3.22 -2.92 17.38
C PRO A 78 3.19 -1.63 18.21
N THR A 79 3.58 -0.53 17.57
CA THR A 79 3.31 0.85 18.02
C THR A 79 2.12 1.47 17.29
N VAL A 80 1.72 0.89 16.14
CA VAL A 80 0.49 1.22 15.42
C VAL A 80 -0.17 -0.07 14.94
N ILE A 81 -1.48 -0.19 15.12
CA ILE A 81 -2.28 -1.32 14.65
C ILE A 81 -3.36 -0.77 13.72
N PHE A 82 -3.33 -1.23 12.47
CA PHE A 82 -4.46 -1.15 11.54
C PHE A 82 -5.28 -2.42 11.67
N LEU A 83 -6.60 -2.27 11.74
CA LEU A 83 -7.54 -3.38 11.75
C LEU A 83 -8.58 -3.17 10.64
N THR A 84 -8.69 -4.12 9.73
CA THR A 84 -9.71 -4.15 8.67
C THR A 84 -10.38 -5.51 8.54
N PHE A 85 -11.71 -5.52 8.44
CA PHE A 85 -12.54 -6.71 8.26
C PHE A 85 -13.92 -6.31 7.73
N GLY A 86 -14.76 -7.30 7.37
CA GLY A 86 -16.10 -7.06 6.84
C GLY A 86 -16.42 -7.88 5.59
N MET A 87 -15.44 -8.05 4.70
CA MET A 87 -15.63 -8.78 3.43
C MET A 87 -16.11 -10.22 3.63
N ASN A 88 -15.43 -11.02 4.46
CA ASN A 88 -15.88 -12.37 4.77
C ASN A 88 -17.05 -12.37 5.77
N ASP A 89 -17.03 -11.43 6.71
CA ASP A 89 -18.04 -11.33 7.78
C ASP A 89 -19.45 -11.18 7.24
N ALA A 90 -19.64 -10.46 6.13
CA ALA A 90 -20.93 -10.26 5.50
C ALA A 90 -21.54 -11.56 4.92
N GLY A 91 -20.71 -12.55 4.55
CA GLY A 91 -21.14 -13.75 3.83
C GLY A 91 -21.12 -13.60 2.31
N TYR A 92 -21.55 -14.63 1.57
CA TYR A 92 -21.46 -14.67 0.09
C TYR A 92 -22.73 -15.28 -0.51
N TYR A 93 -22.78 -16.60 -0.67
CA TYR A 93 -23.89 -17.28 -1.33
C TYR A 93 -25.23 -17.16 -0.58
N GLU A 94 -25.21 -16.76 0.69
CA GLU A 94 -26.40 -16.40 1.46
C GLU A 94 -27.22 -15.27 0.81
N PHE A 95 -26.57 -14.35 0.10
CA PHE A 95 -27.23 -13.26 -0.62
C PHE A 95 -28.06 -13.73 -1.82
N LEU A 96 -27.92 -15.00 -2.24
CA LEU A 96 -28.72 -15.59 -3.32
C LEU A 96 -29.95 -16.36 -2.79
N LYS A 97 -30.17 -16.40 -1.48
CA LYS A 97 -31.27 -17.14 -0.85
C LYS A 97 -32.50 -16.22 -0.65
N PRO A 98 -33.73 -16.77 -0.60
CA PRO A 98 -34.94 -15.98 -0.36
C PRO A 98 -34.93 -15.16 0.93
N ASN A 99 -34.22 -15.61 1.96
CA ASN A 99 -34.08 -14.93 3.25
C ASN A 99 -32.74 -14.20 3.42
N ALA A 100 -32.14 -13.73 2.32
CA ALA A 100 -30.84 -13.04 2.30
C ALA A 100 -30.72 -11.91 3.34
N ALA A 101 -31.74 -11.04 3.46
CA ALA A 101 -31.71 -9.92 4.39
C ALA A 101 -31.60 -10.35 5.87
N GLU A 102 -32.29 -11.43 6.26
CA GLU A 102 -32.21 -12.01 7.60
C GLU A 102 -30.82 -12.61 7.87
N LEU A 103 -30.30 -13.38 6.91
CA LEU A 103 -28.96 -13.98 7.00
C LEU A 103 -27.87 -12.91 7.09
N ALA A 104 -27.96 -11.85 6.28
CA ALA A 104 -27.06 -10.71 6.33
C ALA A 104 -27.12 -10.01 7.70
N ALA A 105 -28.31 -9.77 8.25
CA ALA A 105 -28.46 -9.17 9.58
C ALA A 105 -27.84 -10.04 10.69
N LYS A 106 -27.98 -11.37 10.59
CA LYS A 106 -27.35 -12.32 11.51
C LYS A 106 -25.83 -12.28 11.41
N ASN A 107 -25.29 -12.23 10.20
CA ASN A 107 -23.85 -12.13 9.94
C ASN A 107 -23.26 -10.82 10.48
N VAL A 108 -23.89 -9.68 10.21
CA VAL A 108 -23.51 -8.37 10.77
C VAL A 108 -23.52 -8.41 12.30
N THR A 109 -24.54 -9.03 12.92
CA THR A 109 -24.62 -9.16 14.38
C THR A 109 -23.48 -10.03 14.94
N LYS A 110 -23.15 -11.15 14.27
CA LYS A 110 -22.02 -12.01 14.64
C LYS A 110 -20.68 -11.26 14.53
N SER A 111 -20.51 -10.50 13.46
CA SER A 111 -19.32 -9.65 13.25
C SER A 111 -19.18 -8.60 14.36
N TYR A 112 -20.27 -7.88 14.68
CA TYR A 112 -20.29 -6.91 15.76
C TYR A 112 -19.93 -7.52 17.12
N ASN A 113 -20.47 -8.69 17.45
CA ASN A 113 -20.14 -9.38 18.70
C ASN A 113 -18.67 -9.79 18.78
N SER A 114 -18.10 -10.29 17.68
CA SER A 114 -16.68 -10.63 17.61
C SER A 114 -15.80 -9.38 17.72
N TYR A 115 -16.22 -8.29 17.08
CA TYR A 115 -15.51 -7.01 17.15
C TYR A 115 -15.47 -6.44 18.56
N LYS A 116 -16.52 -6.57 19.38
CA LYS A 116 -16.49 -6.13 20.79
C LYS A 116 -15.37 -6.80 21.58
N GLU A 117 -15.09 -8.08 21.32
CA GLU A 117 -13.98 -8.79 21.96
C GLU A 117 -12.62 -8.22 21.49
N ILE A 118 -12.47 -7.97 20.18
CA ILE A 118 -11.28 -7.33 19.63
C ILE A 118 -11.10 -5.92 20.21
N GLU A 119 -12.17 -5.12 20.26
CA GLU A 119 -12.18 -3.76 20.81
C GLU A 119 -11.67 -3.79 22.26
N GLY A 120 -12.16 -4.72 23.09
CA GLY A 120 -11.68 -4.92 24.47
C GLY A 120 -10.18 -5.17 24.54
N ARG A 121 -9.64 -6.06 23.67
CA ARG A 121 -8.21 -6.36 23.61
C ARG A 121 -7.38 -5.18 23.12
N LEU A 122 -7.85 -4.45 22.11
CA LEU A 122 -7.19 -3.25 21.59
C LEU A 122 -7.13 -2.14 22.64
N LYS A 123 -8.22 -1.91 23.40
CA LYS A 123 -8.23 -0.93 24.50
C LYS A 123 -7.22 -1.30 25.60
N ALA A 124 -7.12 -2.58 25.94
CA ALA A 124 -6.14 -3.06 26.92
C ALA A 124 -4.68 -2.94 26.42
N TYR A 125 -4.46 -3.05 25.11
CA TYR A 125 -3.13 -2.90 24.51
C TYR A 125 -2.74 -1.42 24.35
N THR A 126 -2.42 -0.71 25.43
CA THR A 126 -2.19 0.75 25.44
C THR A 126 -0.92 1.21 24.71
N GLN A 127 -0.01 0.30 24.37
CA GLN A 127 1.28 0.61 23.75
C GLN A 127 1.20 1.01 22.27
N ALA A 128 0.07 0.76 21.60
CA ALA A 128 -0.12 1.11 20.19
C ALA A 128 -1.19 2.19 19.98
N LYS A 129 -1.03 3.00 18.94
CA LYS A 129 -2.12 3.75 18.30
C LYS A 129 -2.98 2.79 17.48
N LYS A 130 -4.27 3.06 17.38
CA LYS A 130 -5.22 2.22 16.64
C LYS A 130 -5.78 3.03 15.48
N VAL A 131 -5.84 2.40 14.33
CA VAL A 131 -6.52 2.89 13.15
C VAL A 131 -7.46 1.78 12.68
N ILE A 132 -8.76 2.06 12.72
CA ILE A 132 -9.75 1.17 12.12
C ILE A 132 -9.87 1.55 10.65
N MET A 133 -9.91 0.55 9.77
CA MET A 133 -10.04 0.77 8.34
C MET A 133 -11.17 -0.13 7.85
N SER A 134 -12.20 0.45 7.23
CA SER A 134 -13.22 -0.38 6.58
C SER A 134 -12.54 -1.29 5.54
N SER A 135 -13.16 -2.42 5.21
CA SER A 135 -12.70 -3.19 4.06
C SER A 135 -12.81 -2.36 2.77
N SER A 136 -12.02 -2.68 1.74
CA SER A 136 -12.41 -2.32 0.36
C SER A 136 -13.77 -2.95 0.05
N PRO A 137 -14.58 -2.35 -0.86
CA PRO A 137 -15.95 -2.77 -1.08
C PRO A 137 -16.04 -4.13 -1.77
N PHE A 138 -17.24 -4.70 -1.80
CA PHE A 138 -17.60 -5.69 -2.82
C PHE A 138 -18.25 -4.95 -4.00
N ASP A 139 -17.69 -5.05 -5.20
CA ASP A 139 -18.18 -4.31 -6.36
C ASP A 139 -19.40 -5.01 -6.99
N GLU A 140 -20.59 -4.58 -6.59
CA GLU A 140 -21.87 -5.07 -7.15
C GLU A 140 -22.18 -4.52 -8.54
N THR A 141 -21.54 -3.42 -8.96
CA THR A 141 -21.98 -2.60 -10.09
C THR A 141 -21.18 -2.84 -11.38
N ALA A 142 -19.93 -3.29 -11.28
CA ALA A 142 -19.12 -3.62 -12.45
C ALA A 142 -19.76 -4.73 -13.29
N LYS A 143 -19.71 -4.62 -14.62
CA LYS A 143 -20.21 -5.64 -15.57
C LYS A 143 -19.14 -6.70 -15.84
N LEU A 144 -18.90 -7.55 -14.84
CA LEU A 144 -17.96 -8.66 -14.88
C LEU A 144 -18.68 -10.02 -15.02
N LYS A 145 -17.93 -11.04 -15.45
CA LYS A 145 -18.43 -12.43 -15.53
C LYS A 145 -18.64 -13.10 -14.16
N SER A 146 -18.00 -12.59 -13.12
CA SER A 146 -18.10 -13.10 -11.76
C SER A 146 -19.47 -12.88 -11.14
N THR A 147 -19.86 -13.78 -10.23
CA THR A 147 -21.15 -13.75 -9.53
C THR A 147 -21.32 -12.47 -8.73
N VAL A 148 -22.47 -11.82 -8.89
CA VAL A 148 -22.90 -10.70 -8.04
C VAL A 148 -23.65 -11.25 -6.83
N PHE A 149 -23.37 -10.70 -5.65
CA PHE A 149 -24.10 -10.96 -4.40
C PHE A 149 -24.88 -9.69 -4.01
N PRO A 150 -26.16 -9.56 -4.42
CA PRO A 150 -26.92 -8.32 -4.21
C PRO A 150 -27.08 -7.99 -2.72
N GLY A 151 -26.77 -6.75 -2.33
CA GLY A 151 -26.88 -6.27 -0.96
C GLY A 151 -25.71 -6.70 -0.05
N LYS A 152 -24.67 -7.32 -0.60
CA LYS A 152 -23.46 -7.69 0.15
C LYS A 152 -22.71 -6.45 0.62
N ASN A 153 -22.48 -5.48 -0.25
CA ASN A 153 -21.78 -4.25 0.12
C ASN A 153 -22.63 -3.41 1.09
N GLU A 154 -23.96 -3.45 0.98
CA GLU A 154 -24.85 -2.84 1.99
C GLU A 154 -24.65 -3.46 3.39
N ALA A 155 -24.54 -4.79 3.47
CA ALA A 155 -24.22 -5.47 4.72
C ALA A 155 -22.81 -5.09 5.24
N MET A 156 -21.83 -4.92 4.34
CA MET A 156 -20.50 -4.42 4.70
C MET A 156 -20.55 -2.99 5.23
N LEU A 157 -21.32 -2.08 4.62
CA LEU A 157 -21.49 -0.71 5.11
C LEU A 157 -22.10 -0.65 6.52
N ARG A 158 -22.94 -1.63 6.89
CA ARG A 158 -23.43 -1.78 8.28
C ARG A 158 -22.32 -2.20 9.24
N ILE A 159 -21.35 -3.00 8.79
CA ILE A 159 -20.14 -3.35 9.55
C ILE A 159 -19.25 -2.12 9.71
N ASP A 160 -19.01 -1.41 8.61
CA ASP A 160 -18.21 -0.18 8.57
C ASP A 160 -18.79 0.88 9.52
N SER A 161 -20.11 0.98 9.63
CA SER A 161 -20.80 1.93 10.51
C SER A 161 -20.49 1.70 12.00
N PHE A 162 -20.46 0.45 12.48
CA PHE A 162 -20.11 0.21 13.88
C PHE A 162 -18.61 0.34 14.15
N GLN A 163 -17.77 0.06 13.14
CA GLN A 163 -16.33 0.28 13.18
C GLN A 163 -16.02 1.79 13.33
N GLU A 164 -16.67 2.63 12.52
CA GLU A 164 -16.56 4.09 12.58
C GLU A 164 -17.02 4.63 13.93
N ALA A 165 -18.20 4.21 14.39
CA ALA A 165 -18.75 4.63 15.68
C ALA A 165 -17.81 4.26 16.85
N SER A 166 -17.22 3.06 16.80
CA SER A 166 -16.23 2.60 17.78
C SER A 166 -14.93 3.41 17.72
N ALA A 167 -14.40 3.65 16.51
CA ALA A 167 -13.19 4.45 16.35
C ALA A 167 -13.37 5.86 16.93
N LYS A 168 -14.49 6.51 16.59
CA LYS A 168 -14.87 7.82 17.15
C LYS A 168 -14.99 7.78 18.68
N LYS A 169 -15.69 6.78 19.22
CA LYS A 169 -15.89 6.62 20.68
C LYS A 169 -14.58 6.44 21.43
N ASN A 170 -13.61 5.73 20.86
CA ASN A 170 -12.34 5.42 21.51
C ASN A 170 -11.20 6.40 21.14
N GLY A 171 -11.46 7.42 20.31
CA GLY A 171 -10.43 8.35 19.83
C GLY A 171 -9.38 7.69 18.94
N TRP A 172 -9.77 6.67 18.17
CA TRP A 172 -8.93 5.97 17.21
C TRP A 172 -9.06 6.61 15.82
N GLY A 173 -8.06 6.40 14.96
CA GLY A 173 -8.17 6.77 13.54
C GLY A 173 -9.22 5.91 12.83
N PHE A 174 -9.86 6.45 11.80
CA PHE A 174 -10.78 5.71 10.92
C PHE A 174 -10.50 6.04 9.45
N ILE A 175 -10.46 5.04 8.57
CA ILE A 175 -10.37 5.21 7.11
C ILE A 175 -11.50 4.41 6.45
N ASP A 176 -12.33 5.07 5.66
CA ASP A 176 -13.48 4.46 4.99
C ASP A 176 -13.16 4.07 3.54
N LEU A 177 -12.32 3.04 3.37
CA LEU A 177 -11.97 2.51 2.05
C LEU A 177 -13.18 2.06 1.25
N ASN A 178 -14.26 1.59 1.90
CA ASN A 178 -15.44 1.09 1.21
C ASN A 178 -16.06 2.20 0.37
N ARG A 179 -16.50 3.28 1.02
CA ARG A 179 -17.14 4.40 0.33
C ARG A 179 -16.17 5.14 -0.61
N LEU A 180 -14.90 5.27 -0.21
CA LEU A 180 -13.89 5.96 -1.02
C LEU A 180 -13.60 5.23 -2.33
N MET A 181 -13.47 3.90 -2.31
CA MET A 181 -13.23 3.11 -3.52
C MET A 181 -14.51 2.91 -4.35
N THR A 182 -15.68 2.73 -3.72
CA THR A 182 -16.97 2.71 -4.42
C THR A 182 -17.18 3.99 -5.23
N ALA A 183 -16.85 5.16 -4.68
CA ALA A 183 -16.97 6.43 -5.41
C ALA A 183 -16.07 6.50 -6.65
N ILE A 184 -14.89 5.87 -6.63
CA ILE A 184 -14.01 5.77 -7.80
C ILE A 184 -14.62 4.80 -8.82
N ASN A 185 -15.06 3.61 -8.39
CA ASN A 185 -15.72 2.65 -9.27
C ASN A 185 -16.92 3.26 -9.98
N GLU A 186 -17.84 3.89 -9.25
CA GLU A 186 -19.02 4.56 -9.83
C GLU A 186 -18.65 5.68 -10.81
N ARG A 187 -17.53 6.38 -10.58
CA ARG A 187 -17.05 7.43 -11.48
C ARG A 187 -16.55 6.83 -12.78
N GLU A 188 -15.65 5.85 -12.72
CA GLU A 188 -15.02 5.23 -13.89
C GLU A 188 -15.98 4.33 -14.67
N GLN A 189 -16.93 3.68 -13.99
CA GLN A 189 -17.95 2.83 -14.60
C GLN A 189 -18.92 3.57 -15.52
N LYS A 190 -18.98 4.91 -15.43
CA LYS A 190 -19.71 5.76 -16.39
C LYS A 190 -19.10 5.72 -17.79
N THR A 191 -17.79 5.50 -17.88
CA THR A 191 -17.05 5.44 -19.15
C THR A 191 -16.75 4.00 -19.55
N ASP A 192 -16.32 3.16 -18.60
CA ASP A 192 -16.12 1.73 -18.81
C ASP A 192 -16.92 0.93 -17.78
N SER A 193 -18.09 0.42 -18.17
CA SER A 193 -18.96 -0.33 -17.26
C SER A 193 -18.35 -1.62 -16.70
N SER A 194 -17.20 -2.09 -17.21
CA SER A 194 -16.46 -3.23 -16.67
C SER A 194 -15.35 -2.83 -15.69
N PHE A 195 -15.05 -1.53 -15.56
CA PHE A 195 -14.07 -1.02 -14.61
C PHE A 195 -14.42 -1.42 -13.18
N THR A 196 -13.40 -1.83 -12.43
CA THR A 196 -13.48 -2.14 -10.99
C THR A 196 -12.09 -1.97 -10.37
N LEU A 197 -12.01 -1.58 -9.11
CA LEU A 197 -10.77 -1.63 -8.32
C LEU A 197 -10.61 -2.97 -7.57
N GLU A 198 -11.65 -3.80 -7.51
CA GLU A 198 -11.76 -5.00 -6.67
C GLU A 198 -11.44 -6.31 -7.43
N GLY A 199 -10.70 -6.16 -8.54
CA GLY A 199 -10.27 -7.26 -9.40
C GLY A 199 -11.42 -8.00 -10.08
N GLN A 200 -11.08 -9.01 -10.89
CA GLN A 200 -12.08 -9.77 -11.67
C GLN A 200 -13.11 -10.50 -10.79
N GLY A 201 -12.76 -10.75 -9.53
CA GLY A 201 -13.61 -11.41 -8.54
C GLY A 201 -14.58 -10.50 -7.78
N ARG A 202 -14.53 -9.17 -7.97
CA ARG A 202 -15.31 -8.16 -7.21
C ARG A 202 -14.94 -8.06 -5.72
N ILE A 203 -13.86 -8.73 -5.30
CA ILE A 203 -13.51 -8.94 -3.88
C ILE A 203 -12.07 -8.51 -3.60
N HIS A 204 -11.12 -8.96 -4.43
CA HIS A 204 -9.69 -8.84 -4.21
C HIS A 204 -9.14 -7.81 -5.20
N PRO A 205 -8.79 -6.60 -4.74
CA PRO A 205 -8.10 -5.64 -5.58
C PRO A 205 -6.86 -6.22 -6.25
N ASP A 206 -6.65 -5.88 -7.51
CA ASP A 206 -5.35 -6.03 -8.18
C ASP A 206 -4.39 -4.94 -7.64
N ASP A 207 -3.14 -4.94 -8.10
CA ASP A 207 -2.12 -3.96 -7.71
C ASP A 207 -2.56 -2.49 -7.80
N ASP A 208 -3.35 -2.12 -8.81
CA ASP A 208 -3.87 -0.75 -8.95
C ASP A 208 -4.83 -0.37 -7.82
N GLY A 209 -5.74 -1.26 -7.45
CA GLY A 209 -6.64 -1.06 -6.32
C GLY A 209 -5.87 -1.03 -5.00
N HIS A 210 -4.79 -1.80 -4.87
CA HIS A 210 -3.91 -1.72 -3.72
C HIS A 210 -3.13 -0.40 -3.61
N LEU A 211 -2.70 0.21 -4.73
CA LEU A 211 -2.14 1.57 -4.71
C LEU A 211 -3.20 2.62 -4.34
N VAL A 212 -4.46 2.46 -4.78
CA VAL A 212 -5.56 3.34 -4.34
C VAL A 212 -5.80 3.24 -2.83
N MET A 213 -5.73 2.04 -2.25
CA MET A 213 -5.80 1.86 -0.79
C MET A 213 -4.63 2.55 -0.08
N ALA A 214 -3.40 2.35 -0.58
CA ALA A 214 -2.21 2.99 -0.03
C ALA A 214 -2.30 4.53 -0.09
N TYR A 215 -2.77 5.08 -1.23
CA TYR A 215 -3.04 6.51 -1.41
C TYR A 215 -3.96 7.06 -0.32
N PHE A 216 -5.07 6.39 0.00
CA PHE A 216 -5.97 6.85 1.06
C PHE A 216 -5.36 6.75 2.47
N ILE A 217 -4.51 5.74 2.72
CA ILE A 217 -3.75 5.65 3.98
C ILE A 217 -2.77 6.82 4.11
N LEU A 218 -1.99 7.12 3.07
CA LEU A 218 -1.05 8.23 3.05
C LEU A 218 -1.77 9.58 3.17
N LYS A 219 -2.93 9.72 2.51
CA LYS A 219 -3.78 10.92 2.60
C LYS A 219 -4.30 11.14 4.01
N ALA A 220 -4.79 10.09 4.66
CA ALA A 220 -5.25 10.13 6.06
C ALA A 220 -4.12 10.49 7.06
N GLN A 221 -2.86 10.31 6.68
CA GLN A 221 -1.70 10.74 7.47
C GLN A 221 -1.37 12.24 7.32
N GLY A 222 -2.02 12.95 6.39
CA GLY A 222 -1.69 14.33 6.05
C GLY A 222 -0.34 14.43 5.32
N LEU A 223 -0.08 13.50 4.41
CA LEU A 223 1.14 13.47 3.59
C LEU A 223 0.96 14.11 2.20
N VAL A 224 -0.25 14.60 1.90
CA VAL A 224 -0.54 15.34 0.66
C VAL A 224 0.31 16.61 0.56
N ASP A 225 0.72 16.94 -0.67
CA ASP A 225 1.50 18.11 -1.05
C ASP A 225 2.87 18.19 -0.34
N LYS A 226 3.46 17.02 -0.04
CA LYS A 226 4.85 16.90 0.40
C LYS A 226 5.72 16.48 -0.77
N ASP A 227 6.15 17.49 -1.54
CA ASP A 227 7.00 17.29 -2.71
C ASP A 227 8.27 16.49 -2.39
N VAL A 228 8.68 15.65 -3.34
CA VAL A 228 9.98 14.99 -3.37
C VAL A 228 11.07 16.06 -3.36
N ALA A 229 10.93 17.06 -4.23
CA ALA A 229 11.69 18.30 -4.26
C ALA A 229 10.95 19.36 -5.09
N ASP A 230 11.22 20.65 -4.84
CA ASP A 230 10.83 21.75 -5.72
C ASP A 230 12.03 22.66 -6.01
N ILE A 231 12.46 22.67 -7.27
CA ILE A 231 13.64 23.38 -7.77
C ILE A 231 13.14 24.48 -8.69
N GLY A 232 13.41 25.74 -8.34
CA GLY A 232 13.12 26.89 -9.19
C GLY A 232 14.39 27.66 -9.54
N ILE A 233 14.61 27.89 -10.82
CA ILE A 233 15.76 28.66 -11.34
C ILE A 233 15.24 29.87 -12.13
N ASP A 234 15.81 31.03 -11.85
CA ASP A 234 15.62 32.24 -12.65
C ASP A 234 16.84 32.40 -13.58
N ALA A 235 16.69 31.93 -14.83
CA ALA A 235 17.76 31.95 -15.82
C ALA A 235 18.14 33.37 -16.24
N LYS A 236 17.17 34.31 -16.23
CA LYS A 236 17.39 35.71 -16.62
C LYS A 236 18.26 36.44 -15.59
N ASN A 237 17.95 36.27 -14.31
CA ASN A 237 18.69 36.90 -13.21
C ASN A 237 19.84 36.03 -12.67
N LYS A 238 20.06 34.86 -13.27
CA LYS A 238 21.15 33.92 -12.97
C LYS A 238 21.21 33.47 -11.50
N LYS A 239 20.05 33.12 -10.93
CA LYS A 239 19.93 32.76 -9.50
C LYS A 239 18.93 31.63 -9.27
N MET A 240 19.00 31.04 -8.07
CA MET A 240 17.92 30.20 -7.55
C MET A 240 16.70 31.06 -7.20
N ASP A 241 15.52 30.59 -7.55
CA ASP A 241 14.22 31.10 -7.12
C ASP A 241 13.76 30.35 -5.86
N GLN A 242 13.85 29.02 -5.89
CA GLN A 242 13.53 28.15 -4.75
C GLN A 242 14.29 26.82 -4.78
N SER A 243 14.45 26.21 -3.60
CA SER A 243 15.01 24.87 -3.42
C SER A 243 14.37 24.24 -2.17
N VAL A 244 13.27 23.53 -2.36
CA VAL A 244 12.51 22.87 -1.29
C VAL A 244 12.85 21.39 -1.27
N ASN A 245 13.09 20.85 -0.07
CA ASN A 245 13.43 19.44 0.17
C ASN A 245 14.67 18.94 -0.59
N CYS A 246 15.58 19.84 -0.94
CA CYS A 246 16.82 19.54 -1.64
C CYS A 246 17.91 20.59 -1.34
N HIS A 247 19.15 20.29 -1.74
CA HIS A 247 20.26 21.21 -1.75
C HIS A 247 20.79 21.37 -3.18
N ILE A 248 20.82 22.62 -3.66
CA ILE A 248 21.39 22.98 -4.97
C ILE A 248 22.74 23.68 -4.77
N SER A 249 23.75 23.25 -5.50
CA SER A 249 25.08 23.87 -5.47
C SER A 249 25.71 23.98 -6.86
N GLN A 250 26.78 24.77 -6.97
CA GLN A 250 27.54 24.96 -8.22
C GLN A 250 26.68 25.41 -9.42
N LEU A 251 25.63 26.20 -9.18
CA LEU A 251 24.79 26.74 -10.24
C LEU A 251 25.61 27.62 -11.20
N THR A 252 25.60 27.23 -12.47
CA THR A 252 26.19 27.96 -13.58
C THR A 252 25.13 28.18 -14.65
N ILE A 253 24.94 29.44 -15.06
CA ILE A 253 23.95 29.81 -16.08
C ILE A 253 24.65 30.55 -17.21
N SER A 254 24.61 29.94 -18.39
CA SER A 254 25.11 30.50 -19.66
C SER A 254 23.99 30.55 -20.70
N PRO A 255 24.16 31.26 -21.83
CA PRO A 255 23.12 31.37 -22.86
C PRO A 255 22.68 30.03 -23.48
N ARG A 256 23.52 28.99 -23.42
CA ARG A 256 23.24 27.67 -24.00
C ARG A 256 23.07 26.57 -22.97
N VAL A 257 23.62 26.72 -21.77
CA VAL A 257 23.67 25.65 -20.77
C VAL A 257 23.40 26.21 -19.39
N ILE A 258 22.48 25.58 -18.67
CA ILE A 258 22.34 25.68 -17.21
C ILE A 258 22.87 24.39 -16.61
N ARG A 259 23.71 24.50 -15.58
CA ARG A 259 24.31 23.35 -14.89
C ARG A 259 24.28 23.58 -13.39
N PHE A 260 23.96 22.57 -12.61
CA PHE A 260 24.01 22.61 -11.15
C PHE A 260 24.13 21.20 -10.57
N ASN A 261 24.62 21.11 -9.34
CA ASN A 261 24.55 19.89 -8.55
C ASN A 261 23.25 19.90 -7.75
N TYR A 262 22.57 18.77 -7.75
CA TYR A 262 21.30 18.53 -7.07
C TYR A 262 21.44 17.37 -6.08
N LEU A 263 21.08 17.62 -4.83
CA LEU A 263 20.97 16.60 -3.79
C LEU A 263 19.56 16.67 -3.20
N ALA A 264 18.71 15.70 -3.52
CA ALA A 264 17.40 15.57 -2.89
C ALA A 264 17.51 15.11 -1.43
N ASN A 265 16.48 15.36 -0.61
CA ASN A 265 16.33 14.71 0.71
C ASN A 265 15.41 13.47 0.66
N SER A 266 14.75 13.26 -0.47
CA SER A 266 13.78 12.19 -0.74
C SER A 266 14.03 11.63 -2.14
N LEU A 267 13.76 10.34 -2.34
CA LEU A 267 13.68 9.75 -3.68
C LEU A 267 12.23 9.82 -4.20
N PRO A 268 12.01 9.84 -5.53
CA PRO A 268 10.68 9.68 -6.10
C PRO A 268 10.07 8.31 -5.72
N TYR A 269 8.75 8.21 -5.75
CA TYR A 269 8.03 6.96 -5.58
C TYR A 269 8.09 6.17 -6.89
N PRO A 270 8.72 5.00 -6.92
CA PRO A 270 8.75 4.16 -8.11
C PRO A 270 7.39 3.48 -8.24
N VAL A 271 6.72 3.68 -9.37
CA VAL A 271 5.43 3.03 -9.65
C VAL A 271 5.65 1.86 -10.59
N ASP A 272 5.20 0.68 -10.19
CA ASP A 272 5.37 -0.53 -10.97
C ASP A 272 4.46 -0.57 -12.21
N THR A 273 5.03 -1.04 -13.32
CA THR A 273 4.34 -1.22 -14.60
C THR A 273 4.05 -2.67 -14.93
N MET A 274 4.55 -3.61 -14.12
CA MET A 274 4.33 -5.04 -14.28
C MET A 274 3.06 -5.46 -13.54
N VAL A 275 2.30 -6.36 -14.17
CA VAL A 275 1.21 -7.07 -13.48
C VAL A 275 1.87 -8.18 -12.65
N ARG A 276 1.82 -8.06 -11.33
CA ARG A 276 2.32 -9.10 -10.42
C ARG A 276 1.17 -10.00 -9.98
N GLY A 277 1.48 -11.21 -9.52
CA GLY A 277 0.46 -12.13 -9.04
C GLY A 277 -0.26 -12.97 -10.11
N TRP A 278 -0.74 -14.13 -9.68
CA TRP A 278 -1.47 -15.05 -10.56
C TRP A 278 -2.92 -14.58 -10.72
N GLY A 279 -3.34 -14.32 -11.96
CA GLY A 279 -4.72 -13.96 -12.29
C GLY A 279 -5.06 -12.47 -12.18
N GLU A 280 -4.10 -11.65 -11.74
CA GLU A 280 -4.20 -10.18 -11.83
C GLU A 280 -4.08 -9.72 -13.27
N VAL A 281 -4.65 -8.54 -13.57
CA VAL A 281 -4.66 -7.99 -14.93
C VAL A 281 -4.26 -6.51 -15.00
N LYS A 282 -4.17 -5.81 -13.87
CA LYS A 282 -3.77 -4.40 -13.81
C LYS A 282 -2.52 -4.20 -12.95
N PRO A 283 -1.49 -3.50 -13.45
CA PRO A 283 -0.30 -3.16 -12.67
C PRO A 283 -0.59 -2.00 -11.72
N GLU A 284 0.30 -1.77 -10.75
CA GLU A 284 0.24 -0.62 -9.83
C GLU A 284 0.02 0.72 -10.56
N SER A 285 0.76 0.95 -11.65
CA SER A 285 0.66 2.16 -12.49
C SER A 285 -0.71 2.46 -13.07
N ALA A 286 -1.62 1.48 -13.19
CA ALA A 286 -2.97 1.76 -13.68
C ALA A 286 -3.76 2.67 -12.72
N ALA A 287 -3.42 2.68 -11.42
CA ALA A 287 -4.05 3.55 -10.43
C ALA A 287 -3.83 5.04 -10.73
N LEU A 288 -2.73 5.40 -11.39
CA LEU A 288 -2.38 6.80 -11.69
C LEU A 288 -3.41 7.49 -12.59
N SER A 289 -4.24 6.71 -13.31
CA SER A 289 -5.33 7.25 -14.13
C SER A 289 -6.56 7.66 -13.31
N VAL A 290 -6.73 7.11 -12.10
CA VAL A 290 -7.95 7.27 -11.28
C VAL A 290 -7.72 8.03 -9.98
N ILE A 291 -6.47 8.23 -9.56
CA ILE A 291 -6.10 9.06 -8.41
C ILE A 291 -4.99 10.05 -8.77
N PRO A 292 -4.96 11.25 -8.17
CA PRO A 292 -3.93 12.25 -8.42
C PRO A 292 -2.61 11.95 -7.68
N PHE A 293 -2.14 10.70 -7.66
CA PHE A 293 -0.99 10.27 -6.86
C PHE A 293 0.29 11.06 -7.16
N MET A 294 0.64 11.18 -8.45
CA MET A 294 1.82 11.95 -8.89
C MET A 294 1.76 13.43 -8.52
N LYS A 295 0.55 13.97 -8.33
CA LYS A 295 0.38 15.38 -7.96
C LYS A 295 0.45 15.55 -6.44
N GLU A 296 -0.22 14.68 -5.70
CA GLU A 296 -0.39 14.82 -4.25
C GLU A 296 0.77 14.24 -3.44
N PHE A 297 1.49 13.24 -3.98
CA PHE A 297 2.48 12.48 -3.22
C PHE A 297 3.85 12.37 -3.89
N ASP A 298 3.92 12.44 -5.22
CA ASP A 298 5.16 12.13 -5.95
C ASP A 298 5.52 13.19 -6.99
N ASN A 299 5.74 14.40 -6.50
CA ASN A 299 6.08 15.56 -7.30
C ASN A 299 7.52 16.01 -7.02
N GLU A 300 8.38 15.84 -8.03
CA GLU A 300 9.77 16.29 -8.03
C GLU A 300 9.93 17.39 -9.09
N LYS A 301 9.60 18.62 -8.72
CA LYS A 301 9.37 19.70 -9.67
C LYS A 301 10.67 20.41 -10.05
N LEU A 302 10.89 20.59 -11.35
CA LEU A 302 11.92 21.46 -11.92
C LEU A 302 11.26 22.58 -12.74
N THR A 303 11.39 23.81 -12.25
CA THR A 303 10.96 25.04 -12.92
C THR A 303 12.16 25.90 -13.29
N VAL A 304 12.22 26.34 -14.55
CA VAL A 304 13.27 27.24 -15.05
C VAL A 304 12.62 28.40 -15.81
N LYS A 305 12.59 29.58 -15.17
CA LYS A 305 11.99 30.80 -15.73
C LYS A 305 13.01 31.61 -16.54
N GLY A 306 12.52 32.35 -17.54
CA GLY A 306 13.35 33.29 -18.30
C GLY A 306 14.34 32.61 -19.25
N LEU A 307 14.08 31.35 -19.64
CA LEU A 307 14.79 30.70 -20.73
C LEU A 307 14.43 31.38 -22.06
N PRO A 308 15.40 31.61 -22.96
CA PRO A 308 15.10 31.92 -24.34
C PRO A 308 14.18 30.86 -24.96
N GLU A 309 13.27 31.31 -25.83
CA GLU A 309 12.44 30.40 -26.62
C GLU A 309 13.32 29.40 -27.37
N GLY A 310 12.94 28.14 -27.33
CA GLY A 310 13.74 27.05 -27.86
C GLY A 310 13.41 25.72 -27.21
N LYS A 311 14.16 24.70 -27.61
CA LYS A 311 14.07 23.34 -27.05
C LYS A 311 15.32 23.04 -26.24
N TYR A 312 15.13 22.41 -25.09
CA TYR A 312 16.20 22.10 -24.15
C TYR A 312 16.26 20.62 -23.87
N LEU A 313 17.47 20.09 -23.87
CA LEU A 313 17.81 18.72 -23.49
C LEU A 313 18.19 18.71 -22.00
N LEU A 314 17.45 17.95 -21.20
CA LEU A 314 17.81 17.68 -19.81
C LEU A 314 18.71 16.44 -19.77
N LYS A 315 19.84 16.57 -19.10
CA LYS A 315 20.71 15.46 -18.72
C LYS A 315 20.88 15.41 -17.20
N MET A 316 21.03 14.21 -16.68
CA MET A 316 21.45 13.98 -15.30
C MET A 316 22.60 12.97 -15.30
N ASP A 317 23.72 13.32 -14.70
CA ASP A 317 24.96 12.52 -14.70
C ASP A 317 25.44 12.12 -16.11
N GLY A 318 25.23 13.02 -17.08
CA GLY A 318 25.57 12.79 -18.49
C GLY A 318 24.53 12.00 -19.28
N GLU A 319 23.56 11.36 -18.62
CA GLU A 319 22.50 10.59 -19.26
C GLU A 319 21.36 11.48 -19.76
N LYS A 320 20.87 11.21 -20.99
CA LYS A 320 19.73 11.93 -21.58
C LYS A 320 18.43 11.51 -20.89
N ILE A 321 17.79 12.47 -20.21
CA ILE A 321 16.49 12.27 -19.56
C ILE A 321 15.35 12.53 -20.55
N GLY A 322 15.36 13.70 -21.18
CA GLY A 322 14.30 14.10 -22.11
C GLY A 322 14.54 15.48 -22.70
N GLU A 323 13.60 15.93 -23.52
CA GLU A 323 13.66 17.25 -24.15
C GLU A 323 12.34 18.00 -23.96
N TRP A 324 12.41 19.27 -23.60
CA TRP A 324 11.25 20.11 -23.34
C TRP A 324 11.38 21.47 -24.02
N PRO A 325 10.27 22.08 -24.46
CA PRO A 325 10.27 23.49 -24.82
C PRO A 325 10.49 24.37 -23.57
N ALA A 326 11.04 25.57 -23.77
CA ALA A 326 11.23 26.57 -22.71
C ALA A 326 9.95 26.77 -21.87
N GLN A 327 8.78 26.84 -22.52
CA GLN A 327 7.49 27.04 -21.86
C GLN A 327 7.16 25.92 -20.86
N ALA A 328 7.42 24.65 -21.20
CA ALA A 328 7.13 23.54 -20.29
C ALA A 328 8.05 23.57 -19.05
N LEU A 329 9.30 24.02 -19.22
CA LEU A 329 10.22 24.21 -18.11
C LEU A 329 9.83 25.42 -17.25
N GLU A 330 9.29 26.47 -17.85
CA GLU A 330 8.75 27.62 -17.13
C GLU A 330 7.50 27.26 -16.31
N GLU A 331 6.60 26.44 -16.86
CA GLU A 331 5.43 25.87 -16.16
C GLU A 331 5.86 24.87 -15.04
N GLY A 332 6.95 24.16 -15.29
CA GLY A 332 7.55 23.18 -14.39
C GLY A 332 7.27 21.74 -14.82
N ILE A 333 8.33 20.96 -14.94
CA ILE A 333 8.24 19.52 -15.23
C ILE A 333 8.38 18.70 -13.94
N ASN A 334 7.74 17.53 -13.89
CA ASN A 334 7.90 16.59 -12.77
C ASN A 334 8.92 15.51 -13.15
N LEU A 335 10.08 15.54 -12.49
CA LEU A 335 11.19 14.60 -12.66
C LEU A 335 10.84 13.18 -12.17
N ALA A 336 9.92 13.03 -11.21
CA ALA A 336 9.43 11.73 -10.74
C ALA A 336 8.67 10.95 -11.82
N LYS A 337 8.23 11.61 -12.89
CA LYS A 337 7.65 10.94 -14.08
C LYS A 337 8.71 10.43 -15.07
N GLN A 338 9.97 10.80 -14.86
CA GLN A 338 11.05 10.49 -15.80
C GLN A 338 11.82 9.28 -15.31
N THR A 339 11.39 8.09 -15.74
CA THR A 339 11.95 6.83 -15.22
C THR A 339 13.44 6.62 -15.46
N LYS A 340 14.06 7.44 -16.32
CA LYS A 340 15.49 7.41 -16.65
C LYS A 340 16.37 8.22 -15.69
N THR A 341 15.80 8.99 -14.76
CA THR A 341 16.64 9.75 -13.82
C THR A 341 17.40 8.79 -12.90
N PRO A 342 18.64 9.13 -12.52
CA PRO A 342 19.41 8.32 -11.57
C PRO A 342 18.66 8.05 -10.26
N GLU A 343 17.94 9.04 -9.74
CA GLU A 343 17.15 8.91 -8.51
C GLU A 343 15.95 7.95 -8.68
N TYR A 344 15.28 7.97 -9.84
CA TYR A 344 14.21 7.00 -10.13
C TYR A 344 14.76 5.58 -10.31
N GLN A 345 15.93 5.41 -10.92
CA GLN A 345 16.59 4.10 -11.02
C GLN A 345 16.99 3.55 -9.65
N GLN A 346 17.47 4.43 -8.75
CA GLN A 346 17.72 4.07 -7.35
C GLN A 346 16.42 3.67 -6.63
N ALA A 347 15.33 4.40 -6.87
CA ALA A 347 14.01 4.08 -6.33
C ALA A 347 13.49 2.72 -6.83
N LEU A 348 13.61 2.41 -8.13
CA LEU A 348 13.25 1.10 -8.68
C LEU A 348 14.01 -0.05 -8.02
N ALA A 349 15.30 0.12 -7.71
CA ALA A 349 16.06 -0.90 -6.98
C ALA A 349 15.50 -1.13 -5.56
N ILE A 350 14.96 -0.10 -4.91
CA ILE A 350 14.29 -0.21 -3.61
C ILE A 350 12.95 -0.92 -3.76
N MET A 351 12.18 -0.62 -4.81
CA MET A 351 10.92 -1.28 -5.13
C MET A 351 11.10 -2.79 -5.26
N GLU A 352 12.05 -3.24 -6.08
CA GLU A 352 12.31 -4.67 -6.28
C GLU A 352 12.77 -5.37 -4.99
N LEU A 353 13.61 -4.73 -4.18
CA LEU A 353 13.98 -5.28 -2.86
C LEU A 353 12.79 -5.37 -1.90
N ASN A 354 11.86 -4.41 -1.96
CA ASN A 354 10.66 -4.42 -1.15
C ASN A 354 9.66 -5.48 -1.61
N GLU A 355 9.61 -5.75 -2.91
CA GLU A 355 8.81 -6.81 -3.50
C GLU A 355 9.32 -8.20 -3.12
N GLU A 356 10.63 -8.45 -3.24
CA GLU A 356 11.26 -9.68 -2.74
C GLU A 356 10.98 -9.91 -1.25
N ARG A 357 11.01 -8.82 -0.46
CA ARG A 357 10.67 -8.87 0.97
C ARG A 357 9.19 -9.22 1.17
N TRP A 358 8.29 -8.67 0.37
CA TRP A 358 6.86 -8.96 0.43
C TRP A 358 6.56 -10.43 0.10
N GLU A 359 7.20 -10.99 -0.94
CA GLU A 359 7.03 -12.40 -1.33
C GLU A 359 7.42 -13.38 -0.21
N ILE A 360 8.53 -13.09 0.48
CA ILE A 360 8.95 -13.88 1.65
C ILE A 360 7.95 -13.73 2.80
N GLU A 361 7.44 -12.53 3.05
CA GLU A 361 6.43 -12.28 4.07
C GLU A 361 5.12 -13.01 3.77
N LYS A 362 4.65 -12.97 2.51
CA LYS A 362 3.48 -13.71 2.05
C LYS A 362 3.67 -15.21 2.26
N ARG A 363 4.83 -15.78 1.94
CA ARG A 363 5.14 -17.20 2.20
C ARG A 363 5.01 -17.55 3.69
N LEU A 364 5.46 -16.66 4.58
CA LEU A 364 5.25 -16.85 6.02
C LEU A 364 3.76 -16.76 6.38
N ARG A 365 2.98 -15.89 5.73
CA ARG A 365 1.53 -15.83 5.90
C ARG A 365 0.81 -17.09 5.42
N ASP A 366 1.23 -17.68 4.32
CA ASP A 366 0.72 -18.96 3.80
C ASP A 366 0.96 -20.11 4.80
N TYR A 367 2.13 -20.13 5.47
CA TYR A 367 2.39 -21.03 6.60
C TYR A 367 1.43 -20.75 7.78
N LEU A 368 1.27 -19.48 8.17
CA LEU A 368 0.39 -19.12 9.27
C LEU A 368 -1.10 -19.36 8.96
N TRP A 369 -1.48 -19.39 7.68
CA TRP A 369 -2.82 -19.81 7.25
C TRP A 369 -3.07 -21.29 7.59
N MET A 370 -2.09 -22.17 7.36
CA MET A 370 -2.15 -23.57 7.84
C MET A 370 -2.31 -23.69 9.34
N GLU A 371 -1.60 -22.87 10.08
CA GLU A 371 -1.63 -22.91 11.54
C GLU A 371 -2.98 -22.44 12.09
N TYR A 372 -3.40 -21.22 11.74
CA TYR A 372 -4.60 -20.61 12.30
C TYR A 372 -5.90 -21.11 11.66
N SER A 373 -5.95 -21.26 10.34
CA SER A 373 -7.21 -21.55 9.63
C SER A 373 -7.49 -23.05 9.47
N PHE A 374 -6.50 -23.93 9.68
CA PHE A 374 -6.68 -25.37 9.50
C PHE A 374 -6.28 -26.22 10.72
N LEU A 375 -5.10 -26.01 11.30
CA LEU A 375 -4.58 -26.84 12.39
C LEU A 375 -5.13 -26.45 13.77
N GLN A 376 -5.48 -25.17 13.98
CA GLN A 376 -5.99 -24.68 15.25
C GLN A 376 -7.23 -25.44 15.73
N ASP A 377 -8.25 -25.57 14.90
CA ASP A 377 -9.51 -26.24 15.26
C ASP A 377 -9.34 -27.77 15.43
N LYS A 378 -8.16 -28.31 15.07
CA LYS A 378 -7.78 -29.71 15.28
C LYS A 378 -6.94 -29.91 16.54
N GLY A 379 -6.66 -28.85 17.30
CA GLY A 379 -5.75 -28.89 18.46
C GLY A 379 -4.28 -29.10 18.07
N LEU A 380 -3.93 -28.80 16.82
CA LEU A 380 -2.60 -29.04 16.24
C LEU A 380 -1.81 -27.75 15.96
N LEU A 381 -2.29 -26.60 16.44
CA LEU A 381 -1.62 -25.30 16.30
C LEU A 381 -0.16 -25.36 16.79
N PHE A 382 0.77 -25.03 15.91
CA PHE A 382 2.22 -25.00 16.11
C PHE A 382 2.80 -26.29 16.70
N LYS A 383 2.12 -27.43 16.52
CA LYS A 383 2.63 -28.72 17.01
C LYS A 383 3.80 -29.23 16.16
N ASP A 384 3.86 -28.84 14.89
CA ASP A 384 4.95 -29.18 13.94
C ASP A 384 5.34 -30.67 13.96
N ASN A 385 4.38 -31.56 14.30
CA ASN A 385 4.63 -32.99 14.54
C ASN A 385 4.01 -33.86 13.44
N ARG A 386 4.25 -35.17 13.51
CA ARG A 386 3.78 -36.11 12.49
C ARG A 386 2.26 -36.10 12.31
N ALA A 387 1.50 -35.94 13.40
CA ALA A 387 0.04 -35.85 13.34
C ALA A 387 -0.44 -34.60 12.57
N ALA A 388 0.21 -33.45 12.77
CA ALA A 388 -0.08 -32.23 12.01
C ALA A 388 0.24 -32.41 10.52
N ILE A 389 1.39 -33.00 10.20
CA ILE A 389 1.80 -33.31 8.83
C ILE A 389 0.79 -34.24 8.14
N ASP A 390 0.43 -35.36 8.77
CA ASP A 390 -0.50 -36.34 8.19
C ASP A 390 -1.90 -35.72 7.99
N SER A 391 -2.32 -34.84 8.90
CA SER A 391 -3.57 -34.07 8.75
C SER A 391 -3.55 -33.17 7.51
N VAL A 392 -2.45 -32.44 7.25
CA VAL A 392 -2.30 -31.59 6.06
C VAL A 392 -2.29 -32.42 4.78
N ILE A 393 -1.53 -33.53 4.74
CA ILE A 393 -1.47 -34.44 3.57
C ILE A 393 -2.86 -35.03 3.26
N SER A 394 -3.60 -35.43 4.29
CA SER A 394 -4.93 -36.01 4.11
C SER A 394 -5.90 -34.98 3.54
N ALA A 395 -5.95 -33.79 4.15
CA ALA A 395 -6.89 -32.75 3.75
C ALA A 395 -6.58 -32.13 2.38
N SER A 396 -5.32 -32.08 1.96
CA SER A 396 -4.95 -31.49 0.67
C SER A 396 -5.52 -32.23 -0.54
N LYS A 397 -5.92 -33.49 -0.38
CA LYS A 397 -6.56 -34.29 -1.44
C LYS A 397 -7.92 -33.72 -1.84
N THR A 398 -8.60 -32.99 -0.96
CA THR A 398 -9.96 -32.49 -1.19
C THR A 398 -10.12 -30.99 -0.92
N ASN A 399 -9.31 -30.41 -0.05
CA ASN A 399 -9.32 -28.98 0.25
C ASN A 399 -8.27 -28.25 -0.60
N ILE A 400 -8.73 -27.46 -1.57
CA ILE A 400 -7.88 -26.70 -2.50
C ILE A 400 -7.03 -25.63 -1.80
N PHE A 401 -7.53 -25.03 -0.71
CA PHE A 401 -6.79 -24.02 0.04
C PHE A 401 -5.68 -24.67 0.86
N VAL A 402 -5.94 -25.83 1.48
CA VAL A 402 -4.89 -26.63 2.13
C VAL A 402 -3.83 -27.00 1.11
N ARG A 403 -4.24 -27.50 -0.08
CA ARG A 403 -3.32 -27.85 -1.17
C ARG A 403 -2.46 -26.67 -1.61
N GLY A 404 -3.05 -25.50 -1.81
CA GLY A 404 -2.33 -24.30 -2.25
C GLY A 404 -1.26 -23.83 -1.25
N ASN A 405 -1.49 -24.03 0.06
CA ASN A 405 -0.57 -23.61 1.11
C ASN A 405 0.39 -24.72 1.57
N MET A 406 0.31 -25.93 1.01
CA MET A 406 1.16 -27.06 1.41
C MET A 406 2.65 -26.73 1.30
N GLY A 407 3.08 -26.09 0.21
CA GLY A 407 4.49 -25.77 -0.01
C GLY A 407 5.06 -24.92 1.12
N ALA A 408 4.36 -23.84 1.48
CA ALA A 408 4.72 -22.97 2.59
C ALA A 408 4.75 -23.72 3.93
N TYR A 409 3.80 -24.63 4.18
CA TYR A 409 3.78 -25.40 5.43
C TYR A 409 4.88 -26.46 5.52
N PHE A 410 5.15 -27.20 4.46
CA PHE A 410 6.22 -28.22 4.48
C PHE A 410 7.60 -27.60 4.63
N ALA A 411 7.84 -26.41 4.11
CA ALA A 411 9.06 -25.67 4.43
C ALA A 411 8.98 -25.06 5.84
N GLY A 412 7.86 -24.41 6.15
CA GLY A 412 7.69 -23.55 7.33
C GLY A 412 7.49 -24.29 8.65
N HIS A 413 7.07 -25.55 8.70
CA HIS A 413 6.92 -26.27 9.98
C HIS A 413 8.27 -26.48 10.70
N TYR A 414 9.40 -26.33 10.01
CA TYR A 414 10.70 -26.23 10.64
C TYR A 414 10.96 -24.82 11.15
N LYS A 415 11.05 -24.65 12.47
CA LYS A 415 11.32 -23.35 13.12
C LYS A 415 12.55 -22.62 12.54
N ASN A 416 13.63 -23.34 12.24
CA ASN A 416 14.85 -22.76 11.66
C ASN A 416 14.60 -22.16 10.27
N VAL A 417 13.73 -22.77 9.46
CA VAL A 417 13.36 -22.23 8.15
C VAL A 417 12.59 -20.92 8.30
N ARG A 418 11.64 -20.86 9.24
CA ARG A 418 10.90 -19.61 9.53
C ARG A 418 11.84 -18.49 10.00
N GLN A 419 12.79 -18.83 10.88
CA GLN A 419 13.79 -17.88 11.35
C GLN A 419 14.69 -17.37 10.21
N THR A 420 15.03 -18.25 9.26
CA THR A 420 15.76 -17.84 8.04
C THR A 420 14.94 -16.87 7.19
N TRP A 421 13.67 -17.14 6.93
CA TRP A 421 12.80 -16.19 6.21
C TRP A 421 12.72 -14.82 6.90
N GLU A 422 12.60 -14.80 8.23
CA GLU A 422 12.65 -13.55 9.00
C GLU A 422 13.99 -12.82 8.84
N ASN A 423 15.11 -13.55 8.85
CA ASN A 423 16.44 -12.99 8.64
C ASN A 423 16.64 -12.43 7.23
N GLU A 424 16.12 -13.13 6.20
CA GLU A 424 16.15 -12.67 4.81
C GLU A 424 15.35 -11.38 4.64
N MET A 425 14.13 -11.31 5.18
CA MET A 425 13.34 -10.07 5.18
C MET A 425 14.09 -8.93 5.88
N ASN A 426 14.73 -9.19 7.03
CA ASN A 426 15.52 -8.19 7.74
C ASN A 426 16.75 -7.73 6.93
N LEU A 427 17.40 -8.64 6.19
CA LEU A 427 18.53 -8.31 5.30
C LEU A 427 18.08 -7.40 4.16
N LEU A 428 16.96 -7.71 3.51
CA LEU A 428 16.38 -6.89 2.45
C LEU A 428 16.02 -5.49 2.96
N VAL A 429 15.35 -5.39 4.12
CA VAL A 429 15.03 -4.11 4.75
C VAL A 429 16.28 -3.32 5.11
N ASN A 430 17.32 -3.99 5.65
CA ASN A 430 18.61 -3.34 5.92
C ASN A 430 19.24 -2.79 4.64
N LYS A 431 19.21 -3.57 3.54
CA LYS A 431 19.76 -3.15 2.26
C LYS A 431 19.00 -1.95 1.70
N ILE A 432 17.67 -1.97 1.75
CA ILE A 432 16.82 -0.83 1.34
C ILE A 432 17.23 0.44 2.08
N TYR A 433 17.26 0.43 3.42
CA TYR A 433 17.63 1.63 4.20
C TYR A 433 19.11 2.04 4.06
N ALA A 434 19.97 1.16 3.55
CA ALA A 434 21.35 1.49 3.24
C ALA A 434 21.47 2.18 1.87
N ILE A 435 20.63 1.80 0.89
CA ILE A 435 20.68 2.35 -0.47
C ILE A 435 19.64 3.42 -0.74
N ASN A 436 18.77 3.78 0.21
CA ASN A 436 17.70 4.77 -0.02
C ASN A 436 18.10 6.22 0.23
N LYS A 437 19.39 6.50 0.45
CA LYS A 437 19.90 7.85 0.61
C LYS A 437 20.10 8.47 -0.77
N PRO A 438 19.40 9.58 -1.11
CA PRO A 438 19.73 10.31 -2.33
C PRO A 438 21.21 10.71 -2.33
N ILE A 439 21.80 10.75 -3.51
CA ILE A 439 23.18 11.21 -3.70
C ILE A 439 23.19 12.47 -4.56
N THR A 440 24.33 13.15 -4.65
CA THR A 440 24.43 14.34 -5.48
C THR A 440 24.51 13.95 -6.95
N HIS A 441 23.62 14.53 -7.76
CA HIS A 441 23.57 14.37 -9.21
C HIS A 441 23.91 15.68 -9.92
N LEU A 442 24.63 15.58 -11.04
CA LEU A 442 24.88 16.70 -11.93
C LEU A 442 23.70 16.87 -12.87
N VAL A 443 23.01 18.02 -12.81
CA VAL A 443 21.90 18.35 -13.70
C VAL A 443 22.37 19.36 -14.75
N GLU A 444 22.06 19.07 -16.02
CA GLU A 444 22.40 19.93 -17.15
C GLU A 444 21.18 20.15 -18.03
N LEU A 445 20.93 21.40 -18.38
CA LEU A 445 19.89 21.80 -19.31
C LEU A 445 20.54 22.54 -20.48
N GLU A 446 20.61 21.88 -21.63
CA GLU A 446 21.30 22.36 -22.83
C GLU A 446 20.30 22.80 -23.89
N ARG A 447 20.41 24.03 -24.39
CA ARG A 447 19.61 24.50 -25.52
C ARG A 447 20.09 23.79 -26.80
N ILE A 448 19.17 23.08 -27.46
CA ILE A 448 19.44 22.33 -28.69
C ILE A 448 18.81 22.97 -29.94
N GLN A 449 17.83 23.87 -29.76
CA GLN A 449 17.15 24.63 -30.82
C GLN A 449 16.82 26.04 -30.32
#